data_AF-A0A1T3BM45-F1
#
_entry.id   AF-A0A1T3BM45-F1
#
_cell.length_a   1.000
_cell.length_b   1.000
_cell.length_c   1.000
_cell.angle_alpha   90.00
_cell.angle_beta   90.00
_cell.angle_gamma   90.00
#
_symmetry.space_group_name_H-M   'P 1'
#
loop_
_entity.id
_entity.type
_entity.pdbx_description
1 polymer ?
#
loop_
_entity_poly.entity_id
_entity_poly.type
_entity_poly.pdbx_seq_one_letter_code
_entity_poly.pdbx_strand_id
1 'polypeptide(L)'
;MRFFCYFTLGVFLLLGAGGQSLAAKQTTIQKTELLNLIVDINNAIKDRNFAIVSAHMPDRLYKEMARRLNTTEDDLRNNLLKQLHVQFENLSADAYYLDEIKIDYRQTDNGSFYALIPTTLTTEDRIIHYKTLAIFDNNRWYLVYGGQKTIQNPVFLEIYPDFDGINLPKETVIKR
;
A
#
# COMPACT_ATOMS: atom_id res chain seq x y z
N MET A 1 -55.20 46.35 -14.08
CA MET A 1 -54.87 45.43 -12.96
C MET A 1 -53.97 44.35 -13.54
N ARG A 2 -52.63 44.47 -13.46
CA ARG A 2 -51.76 43.88 -12.42
C ARG A 2 -52.12 42.41 -12.12
N PHE A 3 -51.27 41.44 -12.50
CA PHE A 3 -50.43 40.66 -11.56
C PHE A 3 -49.60 39.55 -12.30
N PHE A 4 -48.26 39.67 -12.20
CA PHE A 4 -47.22 38.63 -11.98
C PHE A 4 -46.99 37.50 -13.01
N CYS A 5 -45.85 37.44 -13.73
CA CYS A 5 -44.47 37.09 -13.30
C CYS A 5 -44.15 35.58 -13.35
N TYR A 6 -43.29 35.21 -14.30
CA TYR A 6 -42.28 34.15 -14.30
C TYR A 6 -42.69 32.74 -13.80
N PHE A 7 -42.84 31.79 -14.73
CA PHE A 7 -42.51 30.39 -14.45
C PHE A 7 -41.38 29.93 -15.37
N THR A 8 -40.19 30.25 -14.90
CA THR A 8 -38.87 29.90 -15.40
C THR A 8 -38.63 28.40 -15.44
N LEU A 9 -37.97 27.95 -16.50
CA LEU A 9 -36.73 27.17 -16.41
C LEU A 9 -36.74 26.01 -15.40
N GLY A 10 -37.28 24.85 -15.78
CA GLY A 10 -37.44 23.72 -14.87
C GLY A 10 -37.17 22.35 -15.47
N VAL A 11 -36.24 22.20 -16.42
CA VAL A 11 -35.78 20.88 -16.88
C VAL A 11 -34.27 20.94 -17.21
N PHE A 12 -33.43 21.04 -16.18
CA PHE A 12 -31.98 20.83 -16.33
C PHE A 12 -31.37 20.37 -15.00
N LEU A 13 -31.87 19.27 -14.42
CA LEU A 13 -31.29 18.72 -13.18
C LEU A 13 -31.61 17.22 -13.00
N LEU A 14 -31.32 16.39 -14.02
CA LEU A 14 -31.42 14.92 -13.90
C LEU A 14 -30.25 14.14 -14.55
N LEU A 15 -29.05 14.73 -14.64
CA LEU A 15 -27.87 14.06 -15.24
C LEU A 15 -26.69 13.83 -14.27
N GLY A 16 -26.88 14.02 -12.96
CA GLY A 16 -25.78 13.93 -11.98
C GLY A 16 -25.55 12.58 -11.29
N ALA A 17 -26.45 11.59 -11.42
CA ALA A 17 -26.44 10.40 -10.54
C ALA A 17 -25.65 9.19 -11.07
N GLY A 18 -25.16 9.21 -12.32
CA GLY A 18 -24.51 8.02 -12.94
C GLY A 18 -23.06 7.76 -12.51
N GLY A 19 -22.33 8.78 -12.04
CA GLY A 19 -20.88 8.67 -11.78
C GLY A 19 -20.51 8.03 -10.43
N GLN A 20 -21.35 8.17 -9.41
CA GLN A 20 -21.02 7.71 -8.05
C GLN A 20 -21.02 6.18 -7.92
N SER A 21 -21.84 5.49 -8.71
CA SER A 21 -21.95 4.02 -8.68
C SER A 21 -20.70 3.31 -9.18
N LEU A 22 -19.97 3.90 -10.15
CA LEU A 22 -18.78 3.28 -10.72
C LEU A 22 -17.58 3.45 -9.79
N ALA A 23 -17.40 4.63 -9.20
CA ALA A 23 -16.34 4.91 -8.25
C ALA A 23 -16.43 4.01 -7.00
N ALA A 24 -17.62 3.90 -6.40
CA ALA A 24 -17.84 3.02 -5.25
C ALA A 24 -17.58 1.54 -5.55
N LYS A 25 -17.97 1.08 -6.76
CA LYS A 25 -17.69 -0.28 -7.23
C LYS A 25 -16.18 -0.50 -7.42
N GLN A 26 -15.47 0.46 -8.02
CA GLN A 26 -14.04 0.40 -8.22
C GLN A 26 -13.28 0.33 -6.89
N THR A 27 -13.65 1.16 -5.91
CA THR A 27 -13.06 1.11 -4.57
C THR A 27 -13.30 -0.23 -3.88
N THR A 28 -14.47 -0.83 -4.06
CA THR A 28 -14.77 -2.17 -3.48
C THR A 28 -13.89 -3.25 -4.09
N ILE A 29 -13.67 -3.21 -5.41
CA ILE A 29 -12.76 -4.14 -6.12
C ILE A 29 -11.34 -3.97 -5.59
N GLN A 30 -10.84 -2.73 -5.53
CA GLN A 30 -9.49 -2.42 -5.04
C GLN A 30 -9.29 -2.92 -3.59
N LYS A 31 -10.27 -2.73 -2.70
CA LYS A 31 -10.18 -3.23 -1.33
C LYS A 31 -10.09 -4.77 -1.28
N THR A 32 -10.87 -5.45 -2.11
CA THR A 32 -10.87 -6.92 -2.22
C THR A 32 -9.55 -7.44 -2.76
N GLU A 33 -8.99 -6.78 -3.77
CA GLU A 33 -7.66 -7.12 -4.32
C GLU A 33 -6.56 -6.98 -3.27
N LEU A 34 -6.60 -5.93 -2.45
CA LEU A 34 -5.62 -5.77 -1.36
C LEU A 34 -5.77 -6.86 -0.29
N LEU A 35 -7.00 -7.22 0.07
CA LEU A 35 -7.27 -8.30 1.03
C LEU A 35 -6.67 -9.62 0.54
N ASN A 36 -6.90 -9.98 -0.72
CA ASN A 36 -6.34 -11.19 -1.31
C ASN A 36 -4.81 -11.14 -1.32
N LEU A 37 -4.22 -10.00 -1.71
CA LEU A 37 -2.77 -9.83 -1.67
C LEU A 37 -2.19 -10.02 -0.26
N ILE A 38 -2.84 -9.48 0.77
CA ILE A 38 -2.38 -9.64 2.16
C ILE A 38 -2.39 -11.11 2.56
N VAL A 39 -3.47 -11.84 2.25
CA VAL A 39 -3.58 -13.28 2.51
C VAL A 39 -2.48 -14.05 1.78
N ASP A 40 -2.24 -13.74 0.51
CA ASP A 40 -1.19 -14.38 -0.29
C ASP A 40 0.20 -14.12 0.29
N ILE A 41 0.49 -12.91 0.76
CA ILE A 41 1.76 -12.56 1.38
C ILE A 41 1.95 -13.25 2.73
N ASN A 42 0.90 -13.29 3.57
CA ASN A 42 0.94 -14.01 4.84
C ASN A 42 1.23 -15.50 4.63
N ASN A 43 0.57 -16.14 3.65
CA ASN A 43 0.83 -17.53 3.30
C ASN A 43 2.24 -17.71 2.71
N ALA A 44 2.66 -16.82 1.81
CA ALA A 44 3.99 -16.87 1.20
C ALA A 44 5.11 -16.78 2.25
N ILE A 45 4.96 -15.96 3.28
CA ILE A 45 5.93 -15.88 4.38
C ILE A 45 5.96 -17.19 5.18
N LYS A 46 4.79 -17.74 5.54
CA LYS A 46 4.68 -19.03 6.26
C LYS A 46 5.33 -20.17 5.49
N ASP A 47 5.10 -20.21 4.19
CA ASP A 47 5.64 -21.23 3.27
C ASP A 47 7.08 -20.93 2.83
N ARG A 48 7.70 -19.84 3.32
CA ARG A 48 9.03 -19.36 2.93
C ARG A 48 9.18 -19.11 1.42
N ASN A 49 8.08 -18.81 0.74
CA ASN A 49 8.03 -18.44 -0.67
C ASN A 49 8.22 -16.92 -0.85
N PHE A 50 9.44 -16.45 -0.60
CA PHE A 50 9.75 -15.01 -0.63
C PHE A 50 9.74 -14.40 -2.04
N ALA A 51 9.67 -15.21 -3.10
CA ALA A 51 9.53 -14.71 -4.46
C ALA A 51 8.25 -13.88 -4.61
N ILE A 52 7.13 -14.34 -4.04
CA ILE A 52 5.85 -13.61 -4.04
C ILE A 52 6.00 -12.25 -3.33
N VAL A 53 6.71 -12.23 -2.21
CA VAL A 53 6.94 -11.02 -1.40
C VAL A 53 7.75 -9.98 -2.18
N SER A 54 8.85 -10.40 -2.79
CA SER A 54 9.72 -9.51 -3.59
C SER A 54 9.05 -8.97 -4.86
N ALA A 55 8.10 -9.73 -5.44
CA ALA A 55 7.38 -9.35 -6.65
C ALA A 55 6.34 -8.24 -6.44
N HIS A 56 5.97 -7.97 -5.18
CA HIS A 56 4.97 -6.97 -4.82
C HIS A 56 5.57 -5.69 -4.25
N MET A 57 6.88 -5.48 -4.37
CA MET A 57 7.45 -4.14 -4.24
C MET A 57 7.21 -3.31 -5.51
N PRO A 58 7.09 -1.99 -5.43
CA PRO A 58 6.73 -1.16 -6.58
C PRO A 58 7.77 -1.18 -7.71
N ASP A 59 7.34 -1.43 -8.94
CA ASP A 59 8.23 -1.53 -10.12
C ASP A 59 9.01 -0.23 -10.37
N ARG A 60 8.36 0.93 -10.18
CA ARG A 60 9.03 2.24 -10.32
C ARG A 60 10.17 2.42 -9.33
N LEU A 61 10.09 1.79 -8.14
CA LEU A 61 11.16 1.82 -7.15
C LEU A 61 12.36 0.99 -7.63
N TYR A 62 12.13 -0.21 -8.16
CA TYR A 62 13.20 -1.02 -8.75
C TYR A 62 13.89 -0.31 -9.90
N LYS A 63 13.11 0.25 -10.83
CA LYS A 63 13.62 1.00 -11.98
C LYS A 63 14.53 2.16 -11.56
N GLU A 64 14.08 2.95 -10.58
CA GLU A 64 14.83 4.12 -10.12
C GLU A 64 16.09 3.73 -9.31
N MET A 65 16.00 2.70 -8.48
CA MET A 65 17.17 2.16 -7.77
C MET A 65 18.19 1.56 -8.73
N ALA A 66 17.75 0.82 -9.75
CA ALA A 66 18.61 0.23 -10.76
C ALA A 66 19.42 1.31 -11.48
N ARG A 67 18.75 2.39 -11.88
CA ARG A 67 19.37 3.56 -12.50
C ARG A 67 20.42 4.22 -11.59
N ARG A 68 20.11 4.42 -10.30
CA ARG A 68 21.01 5.11 -9.35
C ARG A 68 22.22 4.27 -8.97
N LEU A 69 22.05 2.96 -8.85
CA LEU A 69 23.08 2.02 -8.42
C LEU A 69 23.87 1.45 -9.60
N ASN A 70 23.55 1.85 -10.83
CA ASN A 70 24.15 1.33 -12.07
C ASN A 70 24.10 -0.21 -12.12
N THR A 71 22.91 -0.76 -11.85
CA THR A 71 22.63 -2.20 -11.81
C THR A 71 21.32 -2.48 -12.56
N THR A 72 20.87 -3.73 -12.59
CA THR A 72 19.62 -4.13 -13.23
C THR A 72 18.49 -4.30 -12.22
N GLU A 73 17.24 -4.16 -12.67
CA GLU A 73 16.07 -4.44 -11.82
C GLU A 73 16.07 -5.90 -11.34
N ASP A 74 16.50 -6.84 -12.19
CA ASP A 74 16.59 -8.27 -11.86
C ASP A 74 17.63 -8.53 -10.76
N ASP A 75 18.80 -7.88 -10.83
CA ASP A 75 19.81 -7.98 -9.77
C ASP A 75 19.27 -7.47 -8.43
N LEU A 76 18.50 -6.38 -8.44
CA LEU A 76 17.87 -5.84 -7.23
C LEU A 76 16.80 -6.78 -6.67
N ARG A 77 15.94 -7.34 -7.53
CA ARG A 77 14.92 -8.32 -7.12
C ARG A 77 15.57 -9.57 -6.53
N ASN A 78 16.61 -10.08 -7.19
CA ASN A 78 17.38 -11.23 -6.71
C ASN A 78 18.10 -10.94 -5.39
N ASN A 79 18.64 -9.73 -5.23
CA ASN A 79 19.28 -9.32 -3.98
C ASN A 79 18.25 -9.24 -2.85
N LEU A 80 17.10 -8.60 -3.06
CA LEU A 80 16.02 -8.55 -2.08
C LEU A 80 15.56 -9.95 -1.69
N LEU A 81 15.36 -10.84 -2.67
CA LEU A 81 14.96 -12.22 -2.41
C LEU A 81 15.95 -12.93 -1.48
N LYS A 82 17.27 -12.78 -1.72
CA LYS A 82 18.31 -13.31 -0.84
C LYS A 82 18.25 -12.70 0.56
N GLN A 83 18.06 -11.39 0.66
CA GLN A 83 17.93 -10.70 1.96
C GLN A 83 16.71 -11.20 2.74
N LEU A 84 15.58 -11.43 2.08
CA LEU A 84 14.39 -12.00 2.72
C LEU A 84 14.66 -13.41 3.27
N HIS A 85 15.34 -14.27 2.50
CA HIS A 85 15.74 -15.59 2.98
C HIS A 85 16.60 -15.50 4.25
N VAL A 86 17.62 -14.63 4.26
CA VAL A 86 18.50 -14.43 5.43
C VAL A 86 17.73 -13.86 6.61
N GLN A 87 16.87 -12.85 6.38
CA GLN A 87 16.13 -12.19 7.44
C GLN A 87 15.13 -13.12 8.14
N PHE A 88 14.55 -14.07 7.40
CA PHE A 88 13.53 -14.98 7.91
C PHE A 88 14.06 -16.38 8.26
N GLU A 89 15.34 -16.68 8.05
CA GLU A 89 15.94 -18.01 8.25
C GLU A 89 15.63 -18.57 9.64
N ASN A 90 15.88 -17.78 10.68
CA ASN A 90 15.71 -18.18 12.09
C ASN A 90 14.38 -17.75 12.71
N LEU A 91 13.46 -17.23 11.90
CA LEU A 91 12.13 -16.83 12.37
C LEU A 91 11.15 -18.00 12.28
N SER A 92 10.20 -18.06 13.22
CA SER A 92 9.08 -18.99 13.13
C SER A 92 8.17 -18.64 11.95
N ALA A 93 7.40 -19.60 11.45
CA ALA A 93 6.48 -19.37 10.32
C ALA A 93 5.44 -18.28 10.64
N ASP A 94 5.01 -18.18 11.90
CA ASP A 94 4.07 -17.17 12.38
C ASP A 94 4.74 -15.90 12.93
N ALA A 95 6.05 -15.73 12.69
CA ALA A 95 6.79 -14.57 13.16
C ALA A 95 6.29 -13.27 12.53
N TYR A 96 5.76 -13.32 11.31
CA TYR A 96 5.33 -12.13 10.58
C TYR A 96 3.86 -12.25 10.18
N TYR A 97 3.12 -11.17 10.37
CA TYR A 97 1.70 -11.12 10.04
C TYR A 97 1.28 -9.70 9.65
N LEU A 98 0.62 -9.60 8.50
CA LEU A 98 -0.15 -8.45 8.06
C LEU A 98 -1.61 -8.66 8.48
N ASP A 99 -2.16 -7.76 9.28
CA ASP A 99 -3.55 -7.85 9.76
C ASP A 99 -4.54 -7.38 8.67
N GLU A 100 -5.17 -8.35 8.01
CA GLU A 100 -6.16 -8.14 6.97
C GLU A 100 -7.49 -7.56 7.47
N ILE A 101 -7.74 -7.55 8.78
CA ILE A 101 -9.00 -7.09 9.37
C ILE A 101 -8.96 -5.59 9.66
N LYS A 102 -7.81 -5.09 10.12
CA LYS A 102 -7.63 -3.70 10.58
C LYS A 102 -6.92 -2.81 9.56
N ILE A 103 -7.17 -3.04 8.28
CA ILE A 103 -6.64 -2.22 7.19
C ILE A 103 -7.25 -0.81 7.25
N ASP A 104 -6.40 0.20 7.26
CA ASP A 104 -6.80 1.61 7.25
C ASP A 104 -6.63 2.18 5.83
N TYR A 105 -7.74 2.29 5.10
CA TYR A 105 -7.77 2.82 3.74
C TYR A 105 -7.89 4.34 3.73
N ARG A 106 -7.04 5.00 2.93
CA ARG A 106 -6.92 6.45 2.88
C ARG A 106 -6.71 6.94 1.45
N GLN A 107 -6.83 8.24 1.29
CA GLN A 107 -6.54 8.94 0.05
C GLN A 107 -5.64 10.13 0.36
N THR A 108 -4.66 10.39 -0.50
CA THR A 108 -3.84 11.62 -0.40
C THR A 108 -4.66 12.81 -0.88
N ASP A 109 -4.19 14.03 -0.60
CA ASP A 109 -4.85 15.26 -1.06
C ASP A 109 -4.96 15.32 -2.60
N ASN A 110 -4.00 14.71 -3.30
CA ASN A 110 -3.97 14.59 -4.76
C ASN A 110 -4.84 13.44 -5.30
N GLY A 111 -5.52 12.70 -4.43
CA GLY A 111 -6.45 11.65 -4.82
C GLY A 111 -5.84 10.25 -4.93
N SER A 112 -4.56 10.06 -4.59
CA SER A 112 -3.93 8.73 -4.64
C SER A 112 -4.45 7.82 -3.54
N PHE A 113 -4.98 6.66 -3.91
CA PHE A 113 -5.55 5.69 -2.98
C PHE A 113 -4.45 4.80 -2.39
N TYR A 114 -4.45 4.67 -1.06
CA TYR A 114 -3.46 3.88 -0.34
C TYR A 114 -4.05 3.24 0.92
N ALA A 115 -3.32 2.33 1.55
CA ALA A 115 -3.72 1.74 2.81
C ALA A 115 -2.54 1.56 3.78
N LEU A 116 -2.86 1.58 5.07
CA LEU A 116 -1.92 1.31 6.15
C LEU A 116 -2.33 0.02 6.84
N ILE A 117 -1.52 -1.02 6.66
CA ILE A 117 -1.79 -2.36 7.17
C ILE A 117 -1.03 -2.53 8.49
N PRO A 118 -1.69 -2.82 9.62
CA PRO A 118 -0.99 -3.22 10.83
C PRO A 118 -0.16 -4.49 10.59
N THR A 119 1.10 -4.42 10.98
CA THR A 119 2.08 -5.49 10.76
C THR A 119 2.73 -5.83 12.08
N THR A 120 2.83 -7.12 12.35
CA THR A 120 3.55 -7.66 13.51
C THR A 120 4.73 -8.47 13.04
N LEU A 121 5.90 -8.24 13.64
CA LEU A 121 7.09 -9.05 13.49
C LEU A 121 7.55 -9.49 14.87
N THR A 122 7.60 -10.80 15.09
CA THR A 122 8.00 -11.45 16.33
C THR A 122 9.34 -12.12 16.11
N THR A 123 10.36 -11.71 16.84
CA THR A 123 11.64 -12.40 16.94
C THR A 123 11.72 -13.09 18.31
N GLU A 124 12.85 -13.73 18.61
CA GLU A 124 13.07 -14.38 19.91
C GLU A 124 12.98 -13.39 21.08
N ASP A 125 13.51 -12.18 20.91
CA ASP A 125 13.72 -11.19 21.97
C ASP A 125 12.73 -10.03 21.97
N ARG A 126 11.94 -9.87 20.91
CA ARG A 126 11.02 -8.71 20.76
C ARG A 126 9.82 -8.99 19.87
N ILE A 127 8.77 -8.20 20.09
CA ILE A 127 7.64 -8.03 19.18
C ILE A 127 7.68 -6.60 18.67
N ILE A 128 7.67 -6.44 17.35
CA ILE A 128 7.67 -5.16 16.66
C ILE A 128 6.32 -4.98 15.98
N HIS A 129 5.64 -3.89 16.30
CA HIS A 129 4.39 -3.48 15.63
C HIS A 129 4.64 -2.22 14.81
N TYR A 130 4.23 -2.25 13.55
CA TYR A 130 4.34 -1.10 12.66
C TYR A 130 3.20 -1.09 11.62
N LYS A 131 3.20 -0.10 10.72
CA LYS A 131 2.29 -0.05 9.58
C LYS A 131 3.05 -0.30 8.28
N THR A 132 2.68 -1.34 7.55
CA THR A 132 3.12 -1.51 6.16
C THR A 132 2.28 -0.60 5.26
N LEU A 133 2.93 0.18 4.41
CA LEU A 133 2.28 1.01 3.42
C LEU A 133 1.91 0.16 2.19
N ALA A 134 0.64 0.15 1.82
CA ALA A 134 0.18 -0.38 0.54
C ALA A 134 -0.18 0.79 -0.39
N ILE A 135 0.40 0.80 -1.58
CA ILE A 135 0.14 1.83 -2.59
C ILE A 135 -0.56 1.20 -3.79
N PHE A 136 -1.56 1.88 -4.34
CA PHE A 136 -2.19 1.48 -5.59
C PHE A 136 -1.55 2.25 -6.74
N ASP A 137 -0.77 1.56 -7.57
CA ASP A 137 -0.04 2.15 -8.70
C ASP A 137 -0.17 1.23 -9.93
N ASN A 138 -0.25 1.81 -11.12
CA ASN A 138 -0.41 1.07 -12.38
C ASN A 138 -1.47 -0.04 -12.32
N ASN A 139 -2.64 0.28 -11.76
CA ASN A 139 -3.79 -0.61 -11.59
C ASN A 139 -3.54 -1.86 -10.73
N ARG A 140 -2.54 -1.84 -9.83
CA ARG A 140 -2.29 -2.94 -8.89
C ARG A 140 -1.75 -2.46 -7.55
N TRP A 141 -1.91 -3.30 -6.54
CA TRP A 141 -1.36 -3.05 -5.22
C TRP A 141 0.10 -3.45 -5.13
N TYR A 142 0.89 -2.59 -4.48
CA TYR A 142 2.24 -2.87 -4.05
C TYR A 142 2.38 -2.62 -2.55
N LEU A 143 3.24 -3.41 -1.91
CA LEU A 143 3.58 -3.27 -0.50
C LEU A 143 4.96 -2.67 -0.36
N VAL A 144 5.10 -1.67 0.50
CA VAL A 144 6.36 -1.00 0.79
C VAL A 144 6.81 -1.34 2.20
N TYR A 145 7.82 -2.19 2.28
CA TYR A 145 8.35 -2.75 3.52
C TYR A 145 9.44 -1.84 4.10
N GLY A 146 9.05 -0.85 4.89
CA GLY A 146 10.00 0.01 5.60
C GLY A 146 9.40 0.84 6.73
N GLY A 147 8.10 0.67 6.99
CA GLY A 147 7.38 1.44 8.00
C GLY A 147 7.55 2.94 7.79
N GLN A 148 7.71 3.69 8.89
CA GLN A 148 7.87 5.14 8.86
C GLN A 148 9.09 5.61 8.04
N LYS A 149 10.17 4.82 7.97
CA LYS A 149 11.39 5.22 7.26
C LYS A 149 11.18 5.35 5.75
N THR A 150 10.20 4.65 5.18
CA THR A 150 9.86 4.73 3.76
C THR A 150 9.48 6.15 3.35
N ILE A 151 8.55 6.77 4.08
CA ILE A 151 8.07 8.12 3.77
C ILE A 151 9.05 9.23 4.18
N GLN A 152 10.12 8.87 4.88
CA GLN A 152 11.24 9.78 5.19
C GLN A 152 12.35 9.68 4.14
N ASN A 153 12.28 8.72 3.21
CA ASN A 153 13.28 8.53 2.18
C ASN A 153 13.03 9.51 1.02
N PRO A 154 13.96 10.43 0.71
CA PRO A 154 13.78 11.40 -0.36
C PRO A 154 13.62 10.73 -1.73
N VAL A 155 14.29 9.60 -1.98
CA VAL A 155 14.14 8.86 -3.25
C VAL A 155 12.73 8.29 -3.39
N PHE A 156 12.12 7.84 -2.28
CA PHE A 156 10.74 7.38 -2.31
C PHE A 156 9.78 8.52 -2.66
N LEU A 157 9.96 9.70 -2.05
CA LEU A 157 9.12 10.87 -2.31
C LEU A 157 9.33 11.48 -3.70
N GLU A 158 10.53 11.38 -4.29
CA GLU A 158 10.77 11.75 -5.68
C GLU A 158 9.95 10.88 -6.66
N ILE A 159 9.76 9.60 -6.34
CA ILE A 159 8.97 8.67 -7.16
C ILE A 159 7.47 8.82 -6.86
N TYR A 160 7.12 8.99 -5.58
CA TYR A 160 5.74 9.04 -5.08
C TYR A 160 5.48 10.34 -4.32
N PRO A 161 5.45 11.50 -5.01
CA PRO A 161 5.35 12.80 -4.38
C PRO A 161 4.02 13.02 -3.64
N ASP A 162 2.95 12.34 -4.06
CA ASP A 162 1.64 12.38 -3.40
C ASP A 162 1.67 11.88 -1.95
N PHE A 163 2.72 11.15 -1.57
CA PHE A 163 2.89 10.61 -0.23
C PHE A 163 3.71 11.56 0.67
N ASP A 164 4.10 12.73 0.16
CA ASP A 164 4.64 13.77 1.03
C ASP A 164 3.59 14.23 2.05
N GLY A 165 4.03 14.43 3.29
CA GLY A 165 3.14 14.82 4.39
C GLY A 165 2.23 13.72 4.96
N ILE A 166 2.19 12.50 4.41
CA ILE A 166 1.43 11.43 5.05
C ILE A 166 2.09 11.00 6.37
N ASN A 167 1.29 10.69 7.38
CA ASN A 167 1.81 10.26 8.67
C ASN A 167 1.76 8.73 8.80
N LEU A 168 2.92 8.09 8.78
CA LEU A 168 3.06 6.71 9.25
C LEU A 168 3.46 6.70 10.72
N PRO A 169 2.72 6.01 11.59
CA PRO A 169 3.10 5.91 12.99
C PRO A 169 4.45 5.21 13.13
N LYS A 170 5.24 5.66 14.10
CA LYS A 170 6.50 5.02 14.47
C LYS A 170 6.24 3.60 14.95
N GLU A 171 7.18 2.70 14.67
CA GLU A 171 7.14 1.34 15.19
C GLU A 171 7.15 1.32 16.73
N THR A 172 6.42 0.36 17.28
CA THR A 172 6.43 0.05 18.71
C THR A 172 7.20 -1.25 18.92
N VAL A 173 8.17 -1.25 19.82
CA VAL A 173 9.01 -2.42 20.14
C VAL A 173 8.74 -2.85 21.57
N ILE A 174 8.31 -4.09 21.74
CA ILE A 174 8.06 -4.72 23.03
C ILE A 174 9.15 -5.77 23.24
N LYS A 175 9.94 -5.65 24.31
CA LYS A 175 10.91 -6.69 24.68
C LYS A 175 10.18 -7.89 25.28
N ARG A 176 10.62 -9.10 24.93
CA ARG A 176 10.17 -10.34 25.54
C ARG A 176 11.05 -10.76 26.71
#